data_AF-A0A1K1RF04-F1
#
_entry.id   AF-A0A1K1RF04-F1
#
_cell.length_a   1.000
_cell.length_b   1.000
_cell.length_c   1.000
_cell.angle_alpha   90.00
_cell.angle_beta   90.00
_cell.angle_gamma   90.00
#
_symmetry.space_group_name_H-M   'P 1'
#
loop_
_entity.id
_entity.type
_entity.pdbx_description
1 polymer ?
#
loop_
_entity_poly.entity_id
_entity_poly.type
_entity_poly.pdbx_seq_one_letter_code
_entity_poly.pdbx_strand_id
1 'polypeptide(L)'
;MDHTDVTYPLPQPRQPREDGDSTTAAGDRLLARIQELRYLSARVLEGYVVGPHGQNLTVADACGRAARLDDLIEMEQVRGSLRHRRVNRLTRVLTLLTVSVVDLPIMLWLATSVFNVDWADPFGLPLAISVVISVLATGGAASALHHLGHNLRQHKNDQRQLRWASLSAGSKLSLGTVGLLVGLMGVLMFVRISTEGLLSGATDLAVLMAVLVAVVMVVSATLVFWTAFRDGSLEQDDLRHYSKCVRPHLATKRAYEDQIHELGCRHDLLRRRAAREDAIGGSG
;
A
#
# COMPACT_ATOMS: atom_id res chain seq x y z
N MET A 1 4.42 11.18 8.81
CA MET A 1 4.72 9.94 9.57
C MET A 1 6.15 9.57 9.25
N ASP A 2 7.06 9.99 10.11
CA ASP A 2 8.48 9.64 10.02
C ASP A 2 8.64 8.12 10.13
N HIS A 3 9.16 7.51 9.08
CA HIS A 3 9.66 6.15 9.13
C HIS A 3 11.05 6.20 9.76
N THR A 4 11.10 6.15 11.09
CA THR A 4 12.31 5.71 11.77
C THR A 4 12.56 4.26 11.38
N ASP A 5 13.49 4.05 10.44
CA ASP A 5 14.14 2.76 10.27
C ASP A 5 14.83 2.44 11.60
N VAL A 6 14.09 1.75 12.48
CA VAL A 6 14.64 1.14 13.68
C VAL A 6 15.49 -0.03 13.19
N THR A 7 16.68 0.33 12.70
CA THR A 7 17.79 -0.57 12.52
C THR A 7 18.16 -0.94 13.95
N TYR A 8 17.54 -1.99 14.48
CA TYR A 8 17.99 -2.55 15.74
C TYR A 8 19.46 -2.89 15.53
N PRO A 9 20.40 -2.21 16.20
CA PRO A 9 21.79 -2.60 16.11
C PRO A 9 21.81 -4.05 16.55
N LEU A 10 22.18 -4.94 15.62
CA LEU A 10 22.42 -6.33 15.94
C LEU A 10 23.31 -6.31 17.18
N PRO A 11 22.94 -7.01 18.27
CA PRO A 11 23.80 -7.09 19.43
C PRO A 11 25.17 -7.54 18.94
N GLN A 12 26.14 -6.61 18.94
CA GLN A 12 27.47 -6.93 18.45
C GLN A 12 28.04 -7.92 19.46
N PRO A 13 28.35 -9.15 19.02
CA PRO A 13 28.87 -10.15 19.94
C PRO A 13 30.22 -9.67 20.47
N ARG A 14 30.43 -9.84 21.77
CA ARG A 14 31.73 -9.59 22.42
C ARG A 14 32.81 -10.34 21.65
N GLN A 15 33.77 -9.61 21.07
CA GLN A 15 34.95 -10.22 20.47
C GLN A 15 35.74 -10.95 21.59
N PRO A 16 36.01 -12.26 21.45
CA PRO A 16 36.76 -12.99 22.46
C PRO A 16 38.24 -12.59 22.40
N ARG A 17 38.83 -12.43 23.59
CA ARG A 17 40.26 -12.17 23.80
C ARG A 17 41.06 -13.38 23.28
N GLU A 18 42.00 -13.14 22.37
CA GLU A 18 42.91 -14.15 21.82
C GLU A 18 43.98 -14.52 22.85
N ASP A 19 43.62 -15.33 23.85
CA ASP A 19 44.60 -16.00 24.69
C ASP A 19 44.88 -17.38 24.09
N GLY A 20 46.15 -17.59 23.72
CA GLY A 20 46.65 -18.78 23.02
C GLY A 20 46.52 -20.03 23.88
N ASP A 21 45.62 -20.94 23.50
CA ASP A 21 45.52 -22.26 24.08
C ASP A 21 44.86 -23.24 23.09
N SER A 22 45.36 -24.48 23.11
CA SER A 22 45.03 -25.70 22.34
C SER A 22 43.94 -25.67 21.25
N THR A 23 44.18 -26.37 20.13
CA THR A 23 43.22 -26.62 19.02
C THR A 23 41.85 -27.11 19.49
N THR A 24 41.81 -27.81 20.62
CA THR A 24 40.61 -28.28 21.32
C THR A 24 39.78 -27.12 21.92
N ALA A 25 40.43 -26.17 22.61
CA ALA A 25 39.76 -25.00 23.18
C ALA A 25 39.17 -24.07 22.10
N ALA A 26 39.83 -23.97 20.94
CA ALA A 26 39.31 -23.25 19.79
C ALA A 26 38.05 -23.91 19.18
N GLY A 27 38.03 -25.26 19.13
CA GLY A 27 36.88 -26.03 18.69
C GLY A 27 35.65 -25.85 19.59
N ASP A 28 35.85 -25.93 20.91
CA ASP A 28 34.77 -25.77 21.90
C ASP A 28 34.14 -24.37 21.84
N ARG A 29 34.95 -23.32 21.65
CA ARG A 29 34.46 -21.94 21.46
C ARG A 29 33.58 -21.80 20.21
N LEU A 30 33.97 -22.44 19.11
CA LEU A 30 33.17 -22.43 17.87
C LEU A 30 31.84 -23.15 18.07
N LEU A 31 31.83 -24.29 18.75
CA LEU A 31 30.61 -25.04 19.07
C LEU A 31 29.66 -24.22 19.96
N ALA A 32 30.19 -23.59 21.01
CA ALA A 32 29.40 -22.71 21.87
C ALA A 32 28.77 -21.56 21.07
N ARG A 33 29.52 -20.96 20.13
CA ARG A 33 29.01 -19.90 19.27
C ARG A 33 27.92 -20.38 18.30
N ILE A 34 28.09 -21.57 17.72
CA ILE A 34 27.07 -22.19 16.87
C ILE A 34 25.78 -22.43 17.66
N GLN A 35 25.88 -22.91 18.90
CA GLN A 35 24.72 -23.12 19.77
C GLN A 35 24.01 -21.81 20.12
N GLU A 36 24.76 -20.74 20.44
CA GLU A 36 24.21 -19.42 20.70
C GLU A 36 23.46 -18.87 19.48
N LEU A 37 24.05 -18.94 18.29
CA LEU A 37 23.40 -18.48 17.06
C LEU A 37 22.15 -19.29 16.73
N ARG A 38 22.15 -20.62 16.96
CA ARG A 38 20.95 -21.47 16.80
C ARG A 38 19.84 -21.07 17.75
N TYR A 39 20.20 -20.75 18.99
CA TYR A 39 19.24 -20.24 19.97
C TYR A 39 18.66 -18.89 19.53
N LEU A 40 19.51 -17.96 19.09
CA LEU A 40 19.07 -16.65 18.60
C LEU A 40 18.18 -16.79 17.36
N SER A 41 18.56 -17.62 16.38
CA SER A 41 17.78 -17.85 15.15
C SER A 41 16.41 -18.44 15.43
N ALA A 42 16.29 -19.32 16.43
CA ALA A 42 15.01 -19.86 16.86
C ALA A 42 14.11 -18.77 17.47
N ARG A 43 14.67 -17.87 18.27
CA ARG A 43 13.93 -16.80 18.96
C ARG A 43 13.57 -15.60 18.11
N VAL A 44 14.20 -15.40 16.94
CA VAL A 44 13.83 -14.30 16.03
C VAL A 44 12.33 -14.32 15.70
N LEU A 45 11.72 -15.50 15.61
CA LEU A 45 10.31 -15.67 15.28
C LEU A 45 9.35 -15.44 16.47
N GLU A 46 9.87 -15.41 17.70
CA GLU A 46 9.10 -15.11 18.92
C GLU A 46 8.89 -13.61 19.14
N GLY A 47 9.56 -12.75 18.35
CA GLY A 47 9.35 -11.31 18.38
C GLY A 47 7.89 -10.93 18.10
N TYR A 48 7.46 -9.77 18.58
CA TYR A 48 6.11 -9.26 18.37
C TYR A 48 6.06 -8.24 17.24
N VAL A 49 5.00 -8.31 16.44
CA VAL A 49 4.68 -7.37 15.37
C VAL A 49 3.20 -6.98 15.43
N VAL A 50 2.92 -5.73 15.05
CA VAL A 50 1.54 -5.21 14.99
C VAL A 50 0.94 -5.51 13.62
N GLY A 51 -0.13 -6.30 13.62
CA GLY A 51 -0.91 -6.63 12.43
C GLY A 51 -1.70 -5.44 11.87
N PRO A 52 -2.28 -5.56 10.65
CA PRO A 52 -2.95 -4.46 9.95
C PRO A 52 -4.18 -3.92 10.69
N HIS A 53 -4.77 -4.72 11.58
CA HIS A 53 -5.93 -4.35 12.41
C HIS A 53 -5.58 -4.03 13.87
N GLY A 54 -4.30 -3.75 14.17
CA GLY A 54 -3.85 -3.40 15.54
C GLY A 54 -3.66 -4.59 16.49
N GLN A 55 -3.76 -5.82 15.97
CA GLN A 55 -3.51 -7.04 16.74
C GLN A 55 -2.01 -7.27 16.98
N ASN A 56 -1.62 -7.63 18.20
CA ASN A 56 -0.25 -8.05 18.51
C ASN A 56 -0.09 -9.54 18.16
N LEU A 57 0.82 -9.84 17.25
CA LEU A 57 1.09 -11.18 16.75
C LEU A 57 2.57 -11.51 16.92
N THR A 58 2.90 -12.78 17.10
CA THR A 58 4.29 -13.19 16.95
C THR A 58 4.70 -13.11 15.48
N VAL A 59 6.00 -12.98 15.19
CA VAL A 59 6.52 -13.02 13.82
C VAL A 59 6.20 -14.37 13.17
N ALA A 60 6.24 -15.47 13.93
CA ALA A 60 5.80 -16.79 13.48
C ALA A 60 4.34 -16.77 13.00
N ASP A 61 3.42 -16.21 13.80
CA ASP A 61 2.00 -16.11 13.44
C ASP A 61 1.78 -15.24 12.22
N ALA A 62 2.47 -14.09 12.14
CA ALA A 62 2.39 -13.18 11.00
C ALA A 62 2.90 -13.86 9.72
N CYS A 63 3.98 -14.66 9.80
CA CYS A 63 4.49 -15.46 8.70
C CYS A 63 3.49 -16.54 8.28
N GLY A 64 2.89 -17.26 9.22
CA GLY A 64 1.88 -18.27 8.94
C GLY A 64 0.58 -17.69 8.38
N ARG A 65 0.21 -16.45 8.74
CA ARG A 65 -0.91 -15.73 8.12
C ARG A 65 -0.58 -15.25 6.72
N ALA A 66 0.63 -14.73 6.49
CA ALA A 66 1.08 -14.34 5.17
C ALA A 66 1.06 -15.54 4.21
N ALA A 67 1.62 -16.69 4.61
CA ALA A 67 1.62 -17.91 3.79
C ALA A 67 0.19 -18.36 3.43
N ARG A 68 -0.71 -18.42 4.41
CA ARG A 68 -2.12 -18.79 4.15
C ARG A 68 -2.83 -17.82 3.20
N LEU A 69 -2.57 -16.51 3.32
CA LEU A 69 -3.15 -15.53 2.40
C LEU A 69 -2.58 -15.67 0.99
N ASP A 70 -1.29 -15.97 0.87
CA ASP A 70 -0.63 -16.21 -0.41
C ASP A 70 -1.23 -17.45 -1.11
N ASP A 71 -1.34 -18.57 -0.37
CA ASP A 71 -1.96 -19.81 -0.87
C ASP A 71 -3.41 -19.59 -1.32
N LEU A 72 -4.21 -18.86 -0.53
CA LEU A 72 -5.60 -18.55 -0.89
C LEU A 72 -5.68 -17.71 -2.17
N ILE A 73 -4.85 -16.67 -2.26
CA ILE A 73 -4.80 -15.80 -3.43
C ILE A 73 -4.35 -16.59 -4.67
N GLU A 74 -3.35 -17.46 -4.54
CA GLU A 74 -2.87 -18.31 -5.62
C GLU A 74 -3.97 -19.28 -6.08
N MET A 75 -4.64 -19.96 -5.14
CA MET A 75 -5.77 -20.85 -5.47
C MET A 75 -6.90 -20.13 -6.19
N GLU A 76 -7.26 -18.91 -5.76
CA GLU A 76 -8.29 -18.11 -6.42
C GLU A 76 -7.83 -17.64 -7.82
N GLN A 77 -6.56 -17.26 -7.98
CA GLN A 77 -6.01 -16.87 -9.28
C GLN A 77 -5.95 -18.04 -10.27
N VAL A 78 -5.57 -19.23 -9.82
CA VAL A 78 -5.59 -20.46 -10.63
C VAL A 78 -7.01 -20.80 -11.09
N ARG A 79 -8.02 -20.49 -10.28
CA ARG A 79 -9.44 -20.59 -10.66
C ARG A 79 -9.92 -19.47 -11.61
N GLY A 80 -9.03 -18.55 -12.00
CA GLY A 80 -9.33 -17.44 -12.90
C GLY A 80 -9.91 -16.20 -12.22
N SER A 81 -9.87 -16.11 -10.88
CA SER A 81 -10.35 -14.92 -10.16
C SER A 81 -9.48 -13.70 -10.48
N LEU A 82 -10.13 -12.61 -10.88
CA LEU A 82 -9.49 -11.31 -11.12
C LEU A 82 -9.54 -10.40 -9.91
N ARG A 83 -10.15 -10.85 -8.79
CA ARG A 83 -10.39 -10.06 -7.58
C ARG A 83 -9.13 -9.43 -7.01
N HIS A 84 -8.03 -10.19 -6.97
CA HIS A 84 -6.73 -9.79 -6.39
C HIS A 84 -5.79 -9.07 -7.34
N ARG A 85 -6.19 -8.83 -8.59
CA ARG A 85 -5.30 -8.13 -9.52
C ARG A 85 -5.27 -6.63 -9.13
N ARG A 86 -4.09 -6.06 -8.96
CA ARG A 86 -3.93 -4.63 -8.69
C ARG A 86 -4.02 -3.80 -9.97
N VAL A 87 -4.39 -2.54 -9.81
CA VAL A 87 -4.27 -1.54 -10.87
C VAL A 87 -2.83 -1.04 -10.87
N ASN A 88 -2.25 -0.83 -12.05
CA ASN A 88 -0.89 -0.28 -12.14
C ASN A 88 -0.85 1.10 -11.45
N ARG A 89 0.21 1.37 -10.68
CA ARG A 89 0.39 2.67 -9.99
C ARG A 89 0.35 3.83 -10.98
N LEU A 90 0.96 3.65 -12.16
CA LEU A 90 0.94 4.65 -13.22
C LEU A 90 -0.48 4.95 -13.67
N THR A 91 -1.32 3.94 -13.91
CA THR A 91 -2.72 4.15 -14.29
C THR A 91 -3.50 4.86 -13.20
N ARG A 92 -3.26 4.54 -11.93
CA ARG A 92 -3.89 5.22 -10.79
C ARG A 92 -3.50 6.69 -10.70
N VAL A 93 -2.20 6.99 -10.79
CA VAL A 93 -1.68 8.37 -10.77
C VAL A 93 -2.17 9.15 -11.98
N LEU A 94 -2.10 8.56 -13.18
CA LEU A 94 -2.57 9.19 -14.40
C LEU A 94 -4.07 9.49 -14.30
N THR A 95 -4.89 8.55 -13.84
CA THR A 95 -6.34 8.78 -13.69
C THR A 95 -6.63 9.89 -12.69
N LEU A 96 -5.97 9.89 -11.52
CA LEU A 96 -6.14 10.96 -10.53
C LEU A 96 -5.68 12.32 -11.08
N LEU A 97 -4.54 12.36 -11.76
CA LEU A 97 -4.00 13.59 -12.33
C LEU A 97 -4.90 14.11 -13.45
N THR A 98 -5.32 13.27 -14.39
CA THR A 98 -6.23 13.66 -15.47
C THR A 98 -7.55 14.18 -14.93
N VAL A 99 -8.14 13.51 -13.93
CA VAL A 99 -9.39 13.97 -13.32
C VAL A 99 -9.20 15.31 -12.61
N SER A 100 -8.14 15.47 -11.81
CA SER A 100 -7.88 16.76 -11.13
C SER A 100 -7.62 17.90 -12.11
N VAL A 101 -6.89 17.64 -13.20
CA VAL A 101 -6.58 18.66 -14.23
C VAL A 101 -7.84 19.09 -14.99
N VAL A 102 -8.82 18.21 -15.15
CA VAL A 102 -10.09 18.54 -15.83
C VAL A 102 -11.09 19.19 -14.88
N ASP A 103 -11.26 18.64 -13.67
CA ASP A 103 -12.27 19.08 -12.72
C ASP A 103 -11.90 20.42 -12.05
N LEU A 104 -10.63 20.62 -11.69
CA LEU A 104 -10.22 21.82 -10.96
C LEU A 104 -10.47 23.12 -11.74
N PRO A 105 -10.14 23.25 -13.04
CA PRO A 105 -10.47 24.44 -13.80
C PRO A 105 -11.97 24.70 -13.91
N ILE A 106 -12.79 23.65 -14.07
CA ILE A 106 -14.25 23.77 -14.16
C ILE A 106 -14.79 24.26 -12.81
N MET A 107 -14.33 23.67 -11.71
CA MET A 107 -14.70 24.06 -10.35
C MET A 107 -14.22 25.45 -9.99
N LEU A 108 -13.03 25.85 -10.44
CA LEU A 108 -12.48 27.19 -10.26
C LEU A 108 -13.31 28.21 -11.03
N TRP A 109 -13.60 27.91 -12.28
CA TRP A 109 -14.45 28.75 -13.11
C TRP A 109 -15.83 28.96 -12.48
N LEU A 110 -16.48 27.89 -12.01
CA LEU A 110 -17.75 27.99 -11.30
C LEU A 110 -17.64 28.90 -10.07
N ALA A 111 -16.64 28.67 -9.23
CA ALA A 111 -16.45 29.45 -8.01
C ALA A 111 -16.20 30.93 -8.33
N THR A 112 -15.31 31.23 -9.28
CA THR A 112 -15.03 32.62 -9.70
C THR A 112 -16.26 33.32 -10.24
N SER A 113 -17.12 32.59 -10.95
CA SER A 113 -18.37 33.10 -11.50
C SER A 113 -19.44 33.34 -10.42
N VAL A 114 -19.53 32.47 -9.41
CA VAL A 114 -20.45 32.64 -8.26
C VAL A 114 -20.02 33.80 -7.36
N PHE A 115 -18.72 33.97 -7.14
CA PHE A 115 -18.19 35.05 -6.31
C PHE A 115 -17.97 36.36 -7.07
N ASN A 116 -18.34 36.41 -8.35
CA ASN A 116 -18.16 37.57 -9.23
C ASN A 116 -16.74 38.15 -9.13
N VAL A 117 -15.75 37.28 -9.31
CA VAL A 117 -14.33 37.63 -9.14
C VAL A 117 -13.90 38.61 -10.22
N ASP A 118 -13.29 39.71 -9.79
CA ASP A 118 -12.62 40.64 -10.71
C ASP A 118 -11.22 40.11 -11.05
N TRP A 119 -11.01 39.77 -12.31
CA TRP A 119 -9.73 39.27 -12.82
C TRP A 119 -8.66 40.37 -12.91
N ALA A 120 -9.04 41.65 -12.79
CA ALA A 120 -8.10 42.76 -12.72
C ALA A 120 -7.37 42.84 -11.36
N ASP A 121 -7.94 42.24 -10.31
CA ASP A 121 -7.32 42.13 -8.98
C ASP A 121 -6.98 40.66 -8.64
N PRO A 122 -5.82 40.15 -9.08
CA PRO A 122 -5.41 38.76 -8.86
C PRO A 122 -5.10 38.43 -7.39
N PHE A 123 -5.06 39.42 -6.50
CA PHE A 123 -4.90 39.21 -5.06
C PHE A 123 -6.20 39.47 -4.28
N GLY A 124 -7.30 39.66 -5.00
CA GLY A 124 -8.61 39.84 -4.43
C GLY A 124 -9.02 38.65 -3.56
N LEU A 125 -9.56 38.97 -2.38
CA LEU A 125 -10.13 37.98 -1.46
C LEU A 125 -11.16 37.04 -2.12
N PRO A 126 -12.02 37.48 -3.07
CA PRO A 126 -12.93 36.60 -3.81
C PRO A 126 -12.23 35.51 -4.64
N LEU A 127 -11.09 35.83 -5.29
CA LEU A 127 -10.32 34.85 -6.06
C LEU A 127 -9.70 33.82 -5.13
N ALA A 128 -9.10 34.27 -4.02
CA ALA A 128 -8.51 33.38 -3.03
C ALA A 128 -9.54 32.39 -2.45
N ILE A 129 -10.73 32.88 -2.09
CA ILE A 129 -11.85 32.03 -1.61
C ILE A 129 -12.26 31.03 -2.70
N SER A 130 -12.38 31.49 -3.95
CA SER A 130 -12.75 30.62 -5.08
C SER A 130 -11.76 29.47 -5.25
N VAL A 131 -10.45 29.77 -5.25
CA VAL A 131 -9.38 28.75 -5.36
C VAL A 131 -9.47 27.74 -4.23
N VAL A 132 -9.63 28.21 -2.98
CA VAL A 132 -9.72 27.32 -1.81
C VAL A 132 -10.94 26.41 -1.91
N ILE A 133 -12.12 26.96 -2.25
CA ILE A 133 -13.35 26.18 -2.38
C ILE A 133 -13.23 25.15 -3.51
N SER A 134 -12.67 25.51 -4.66
CA SER A 134 -12.51 24.59 -5.78
C SER A 134 -11.54 23.45 -5.47
N VAL A 135 -10.42 23.75 -4.79
CA VAL A 135 -9.49 22.71 -4.31
C VAL A 135 -10.16 21.79 -3.30
N LEU A 136 -10.92 22.35 -2.34
CA LEU A 136 -11.66 21.56 -1.36
C LEU A 136 -12.75 20.70 -2.00
N ALA A 137 -13.46 21.23 -2.99
CA ALA A 137 -14.53 20.51 -3.67
C ALA A 137 -13.98 19.37 -4.53
N THR A 138 -12.98 19.62 -5.39
CA THR A 138 -12.33 18.60 -6.21
C THR A 138 -11.59 17.57 -5.36
N GLY A 139 -10.75 18.03 -4.43
CA GLY A 139 -9.98 17.16 -3.54
C GLY A 139 -10.87 16.37 -2.58
N GLY A 140 -11.89 17.02 -2.02
CA GLY A 140 -12.87 16.39 -1.13
C GLY A 140 -13.72 15.34 -1.85
N ALA A 141 -14.24 15.66 -3.04
CA ALA A 141 -14.98 14.70 -3.86
C ALA A 141 -14.10 13.52 -4.27
N ALA A 142 -12.87 13.77 -4.73
CA ALA A 142 -11.93 12.72 -5.11
C ALA A 142 -11.58 11.82 -3.91
N SER A 143 -11.32 12.40 -2.75
CA SER A 143 -11.05 11.67 -1.50
C SER A 143 -12.26 10.84 -1.06
N ALA A 144 -13.46 11.42 -1.06
CA ALA A 144 -14.69 10.72 -0.69
C ALA A 144 -14.99 9.55 -1.64
N LEU A 145 -14.88 9.76 -2.96
CA LEU A 145 -15.03 8.71 -3.98
C LEU A 145 -13.96 7.62 -3.83
N HIS A 146 -12.72 8.02 -3.50
CA HIS A 146 -11.63 7.09 -3.26
C HIS A 146 -11.90 6.20 -2.03
N HIS A 147 -12.30 6.80 -0.91
CA HIS A 147 -12.64 6.06 0.30
C HIS A 147 -13.87 5.17 0.12
N LEU A 148 -14.90 5.65 -0.58
CA LEU A 148 -16.07 4.84 -0.91
C LEU A 148 -15.69 3.63 -1.77
N GLY A 149 -14.92 3.87 -2.84
CA GLY A 149 -14.42 2.79 -3.70
C GLY A 149 -13.57 1.78 -2.92
N HIS A 150 -12.71 2.27 -2.01
CA HIS A 150 -11.90 1.42 -1.13
C HIS A 150 -12.75 0.56 -0.18
N ASN A 151 -13.73 1.16 0.51
CA ASN A 151 -14.62 0.45 1.43
C ASN A 151 -15.49 -0.60 0.73
N LEU A 152 -15.80 -0.40 -0.54
CA LEU A 152 -16.59 -1.34 -1.33
C LEU A 152 -15.76 -2.53 -1.87
N ARG A 153 -14.42 -2.51 -1.77
CA ARG A 153 -13.55 -3.62 -2.22
C ARG A 153 -13.93 -4.96 -1.59
N GLN A 154 -14.43 -4.96 -0.36
CA GLN A 154 -14.86 -6.17 0.35
C GLN A 154 -16.06 -6.89 -0.32
N HIS A 155 -16.88 -6.16 -1.09
CA HIS A 155 -18.08 -6.70 -1.76
C HIS A 155 -17.85 -7.03 -3.24
N LYS A 156 -16.59 -7.21 -3.64
CA LYS A 156 -16.18 -7.48 -5.01
C LYS A 156 -16.33 -8.98 -5.33
N ASN A 157 -16.92 -9.30 -6.49
CA ASN A 157 -16.94 -10.67 -7.02
C ASN A 157 -15.60 -11.06 -7.68
N ASP A 158 -15.45 -12.34 -7.99
CA ASP A 158 -14.28 -12.91 -8.69
C ASP A 158 -14.01 -12.22 -10.04
N GLN A 159 -15.06 -11.69 -10.68
CA GLN A 159 -15.00 -10.93 -11.94
C GLN A 159 -14.72 -9.43 -11.77
N ARG A 160 -14.38 -8.94 -10.57
CA ARG A 160 -14.22 -7.51 -10.24
C ARG A 160 -15.48 -6.66 -10.37
N GLN A 161 -16.64 -7.27 -10.21
CA GLN A 161 -17.93 -6.59 -10.22
C GLN A 161 -18.48 -6.40 -8.81
N LEU A 162 -19.30 -5.37 -8.62
CA LEU A 162 -19.96 -5.12 -7.34
C LEU A 162 -21.12 -6.11 -7.17
N ARG A 163 -21.12 -6.91 -6.10
CA ARG A 163 -22.25 -7.78 -5.78
C ARG A 163 -23.33 -7.00 -5.05
N TRP A 164 -24.32 -6.50 -5.79
CA TRP A 164 -25.44 -5.73 -5.24
C TRP A 164 -26.21 -6.44 -4.12
N ALA A 165 -26.32 -7.78 -4.21
CA ALA A 165 -26.99 -8.59 -3.22
C ALA A 165 -26.27 -8.62 -1.87
N SER A 166 -24.93 -8.50 -1.84
CA SER A 166 -24.14 -8.57 -0.60
C SER A 166 -23.87 -7.21 0.03
N LEU A 167 -24.26 -6.10 -0.63
CA LEU A 167 -24.08 -4.77 -0.06
C LEU A 167 -24.99 -4.56 1.14
N SER A 168 -24.42 -4.10 2.25
CA SER A 168 -25.20 -3.61 3.38
C SER A 168 -26.10 -2.44 2.96
N ALA A 169 -27.24 -2.28 3.63
CA ALA A 169 -28.16 -1.17 3.36
C ALA A 169 -27.45 0.20 3.45
N GLY A 170 -26.54 0.36 4.42
CA GLY A 170 -25.71 1.56 4.56
C GLY A 170 -24.79 1.82 3.37
N SER A 171 -24.20 0.77 2.78
CA SER A 171 -23.36 0.89 1.58
C SER A 171 -24.17 1.26 0.33
N LYS A 172 -25.39 0.74 0.22
CA LYS A 172 -26.32 1.12 -0.86
C LYS A 172 -26.76 2.57 -0.71
N LEU A 173 -27.07 3.00 0.51
CA LEU A 173 -27.42 4.38 0.82
C LEU A 173 -26.26 5.32 0.45
N SER A 174 -25.04 5.04 0.92
CA SER A 174 -23.87 5.89 0.64
C SER A 174 -23.55 5.97 -0.85
N LEU A 175 -23.61 4.85 -1.58
CA LEU A 175 -23.43 4.83 -3.03
C LEU A 175 -24.53 5.63 -3.75
N GLY A 176 -25.78 5.51 -3.29
CA GLY A 176 -26.91 6.30 -3.78
C GLY A 176 -26.73 7.79 -3.52
N THR A 177 -26.32 8.19 -2.31
CA THR A 177 -26.06 9.59 -1.95
C THR A 177 -24.93 10.19 -2.80
N VAL A 178 -23.82 9.46 -2.98
CA VAL A 178 -22.71 9.93 -3.82
C VAL A 178 -23.12 10.00 -5.29
N GLY A 179 -23.86 9.03 -5.81
CA GLY A 179 -24.42 9.06 -7.15
C GLY A 179 -25.37 10.25 -7.36
N LEU A 180 -26.23 10.53 -6.38
CA LEU A 180 -27.13 11.68 -6.38
C LEU A 180 -26.34 13.00 -6.38
N LEU A 181 -25.30 13.12 -5.55
CA LEU A 181 -24.48 14.33 -5.45
C LEU A 181 -23.71 14.60 -6.75
N VAL A 182 -23.09 13.56 -7.35
CA VAL A 182 -22.44 13.66 -8.66
C VAL A 182 -23.46 14.03 -9.75
N GLY A 183 -24.65 13.45 -9.72
CA GLY A 183 -25.74 13.77 -10.64
C GLY A 183 -26.20 15.23 -10.51
N LEU A 184 -26.44 15.70 -9.28
CA LEU A 184 -26.82 17.07 -8.99
C LEU A 184 -25.73 18.05 -9.45
N MET A 185 -24.46 17.72 -9.25
CA MET A 185 -23.35 18.53 -9.74
C MET A 185 -23.32 18.62 -11.26
N GLY A 186 -23.56 17.51 -11.96
CA GLY A 186 -23.72 17.51 -13.42
C GLY A 186 -24.88 18.39 -13.90
N VAL A 187 -26.01 18.37 -13.19
CA VAL A 187 -27.16 19.25 -13.48
C VAL A 187 -26.81 20.72 -13.26
N LEU A 188 -26.13 21.06 -12.17
CA LEU A 188 -25.70 22.44 -11.90
C LEU A 188 -24.76 22.96 -12.99
N MET A 189 -23.81 22.14 -13.44
CA MET A 189 -22.92 22.48 -14.57
C MET A 189 -23.72 22.72 -15.85
N PHE A 190 -24.68 21.85 -16.16
CA PHE A 190 -25.52 22.01 -17.33
C PHE A 190 -26.34 23.31 -17.30
N VAL A 191 -27.01 23.59 -16.19
CA VAL A 191 -27.81 24.81 -16.00
C VAL A 191 -26.91 26.04 -16.12
N ARG A 192 -25.72 26.02 -15.50
CA ARG A 192 -24.79 27.15 -15.55
C ARG A 192 -24.28 27.46 -16.95
N ILE A 193 -23.85 26.43 -17.69
CA ILE A 193 -23.29 26.64 -19.04
C ILE A 193 -24.40 27.02 -20.02
N SER A 194 -25.60 26.44 -19.87
CA SER A 194 -26.74 26.81 -20.72
C SER A 194 -27.20 28.25 -20.49
N THR A 195 -27.24 28.75 -19.25
CA THR A 195 -27.65 30.14 -18.98
C THR A 195 -26.67 31.14 -19.60
N GLU A 196 -25.36 30.91 -19.47
CA GLU A 196 -24.34 31.77 -20.09
C GLU A 196 -24.32 31.66 -21.62
N GLY A 197 -24.59 30.47 -22.13
CA GLY A 197 -24.79 30.19 -23.53
C GLY A 197 -25.92 30.96 -24.18
N LEU A 198 -27.08 30.95 -23.52
CA LEU A 198 -28.27 31.70 -23.94
C LEU A 198 -28.00 33.21 -23.93
N LEU A 199 -27.29 33.71 -22.90
CA LEU A 199 -26.90 35.12 -22.81
C LEU A 199 -25.93 35.54 -23.92
N SER A 200 -25.14 34.61 -24.45
CA SER A 200 -24.20 34.85 -25.55
C SER A 200 -24.82 34.75 -26.95
N GLY A 201 -26.11 34.40 -27.05
CA GLY A 201 -26.83 34.28 -28.33
C GLY A 201 -26.49 33.03 -29.15
N ALA A 202 -25.71 32.09 -28.61
CA ALA A 202 -25.27 30.86 -29.28
C ALA A 202 -25.94 29.62 -28.66
N THR A 203 -27.28 29.55 -28.77
CA THR A 203 -28.12 28.60 -28.03
C THR A 203 -27.76 27.14 -28.27
N ASP A 204 -27.59 26.73 -29.53
CA ASP A 204 -27.38 25.32 -29.88
C ASP A 204 -25.97 24.83 -29.52
N LEU A 205 -24.96 25.67 -29.75
CA LEU A 205 -23.56 25.35 -29.43
C LEU A 205 -23.35 25.28 -27.91
N ALA A 206 -23.98 26.18 -27.15
CA ALA A 206 -23.81 26.21 -25.71
C ALA A 206 -24.48 25.03 -25.01
N VAL A 207 -25.66 24.60 -25.46
CA VAL A 207 -26.31 23.38 -24.95
C VAL A 207 -25.43 22.16 -25.21
N LEU A 208 -24.84 22.04 -26.41
CA LEU A 208 -23.92 20.95 -26.73
C LEU A 208 -22.70 20.95 -25.79
N MET A 209 -22.08 22.10 -25.56
CA MET A 209 -20.94 22.24 -24.65
C MET A 209 -21.31 21.95 -23.20
N ALA A 210 -22.49 22.40 -22.75
CA ALA A 210 -23.01 22.13 -21.41
C ALA A 210 -23.16 20.62 -21.15
N VAL A 211 -23.75 19.89 -22.11
CA VAL A 211 -23.90 18.43 -22.03
C VAL A 211 -22.54 17.76 -22.03
N LEU A 212 -21.63 18.16 -22.93
CA LEU A 212 -20.30 17.56 -23.03
C LEU A 212 -19.52 17.71 -21.72
N VAL A 213 -19.48 18.91 -21.14
CA VAL A 213 -18.77 19.17 -19.88
C VAL A 213 -19.40 18.38 -18.74
N ALA A 214 -20.73 18.36 -18.62
CA ALA A 214 -21.41 17.59 -17.58
C ALA A 214 -21.11 16.08 -17.69
N VAL A 215 -21.08 15.53 -18.91
CA VAL A 215 -20.73 14.11 -19.14
C VAL A 215 -19.28 13.84 -18.75
N VAL A 216 -18.34 14.69 -19.16
CA VAL A 216 -16.91 14.56 -18.82
C VAL A 216 -16.71 14.57 -17.30
N MET A 217 -17.41 15.44 -16.58
CA MET A 217 -17.39 15.50 -15.11
C MET A 217 -17.88 14.20 -14.46
N VAL A 218 -19.03 13.68 -14.90
CA VAL A 218 -19.60 12.43 -14.37
C VAL A 218 -18.69 11.24 -14.67
N VAL A 219 -18.13 11.16 -15.88
CA VAL A 219 -17.18 10.11 -16.27
C VAL A 219 -15.92 10.20 -15.41
N SER A 220 -15.39 11.40 -15.18
CA SER A 220 -14.21 11.63 -14.34
C SER A 220 -14.42 11.17 -12.90
N ALA A 221 -15.52 11.57 -12.27
CA ALA A 221 -15.91 11.10 -10.93
C ALA A 221 -16.05 9.58 -10.87
N THR A 222 -16.69 8.99 -11.89
CA THR A 222 -16.86 7.54 -12.03
C THR A 222 -15.53 6.81 -12.16
N LEU A 223 -14.56 7.37 -12.89
CA LEU A 223 -13.22 6.80 -13.03
C LEU A 223 -12.44 6.82 -11.71
N VAL A 224 -12.52 7.89 -10.92
CA VAL A 224 -11.89 7.95 -9.58
C VAL A 224 -12.44 6.85 -8.68
N PHE A 225 -13.77 6.68 -8.67
CA PHE A 225 -14.42 5.62 -7.93
C PHE A 225 -13.96 4.22 -8.42
N TRP A 226 -14.01 3.96 -9.72
CA TRP A 226 -13.68 2.65 -10.28
C TRP A 226 -12.21 2.28 -10.12
N THR A 227 -11.29 3.25 -10.21
CA THR A 227 -9.87 2.99 -9.97
C THR A 227 -9.62 2.62 -8.52
N ALA A 228 -10.26 3.32 -7.57
CA ALA A 228 -10.19 2.99 -6.15
C ALA A 228 -10.81 1.62 -5.86
N PHE A 229 -11.97 1.31 -6.44
CA PHE A 229 -12.67 0.04 -6.28
C PHE A 229 -11.91 -1.14 -6.89
N ARG A 230 -11.32 -0.98 -8.07
CA ARG A 230 -10.60 -2.07 -8.78
C ARG A 230 -9.22 -2.38 -8.23
N ASP A 231 -8.67 -1.49 -7.43
CA ASP A 231 -7.31 -1.62 -6.93
C ASP A 231 -7.20 -2.70 -5.84
N GLY A 232 -6.86 -3.93 -6.25
CA GLY A 232 -6.56 -5.04 -5.36
C GLY A 232 -7.74 -5.50 -4.49
N SER A 233 -7.41 -6.33 -3.51
CA SER A 233 -8.34 -6.79 -2.47
C SER A 233 -7.75 -6.51 -1.09
N LEU A 234 -8.59 -6.57 -0.05
CA LEU A 234 -8.15 -6.35 1.33
C LEU A 234 -7.14 -7.41 1.76
N GLU A 235 -7.35 -8.66 1.36
CA GLU A 235 -6.45 -9.79 1.63
C GLU A 235 -5.03 -9.53 1.10
N GLN A 236 -4.91 -8.87 -0.04
CA GLN A 236 -3.63 -8.53 -0.65
C GLN A 236 -2.94 -7.33 0.03
N ASP A 237 -3.71 -6.44 0.64
CA ASP A 237 -3.19 -5.35 1.45
C ASP A 237 -2.67 -5.89 2.79
N ASP A 238 -3.40 -6.84 3.40
CA ASP A 238 -2.97 -7.57 4.59
C ASP A 238 -1.70 -8.39 4.34
N LEU A 239 -1.65 -9.16 3.24
CA LEU A 239 -0.46 -9.91 2.82
C LEU A 239 0.76 -8.98 2.66
N ARG A 240 0.55 -7.80 2.06
CA ARG A 240 1.62 -6.80 1.90
C ARG A 240 2.08 -6.25 3.25
N HIS A 241 1.17 -6.01 4.17
CA HIS A 241 1.50 -5.55 5.51
C HIS A 241 2.31 -6.61 6.28
N TYR A 242 1.81 -7.85 6.35
CA TYR A 242 2.52 -8.94 7.02
C TYR A 242 3.89 -9.20 6.41
N SER A 243 4.00 -9.26 5.08
CA SER A 243 5.29 -9.44 4.41
C SER A 243 6.27 -8.31 4.71
N LYS A 244 5.81 -7.04 4.73
CA LYS A 244 6.66 -5.90 5.11
C LYS A 244 7.15 -6.02 6.56
N CYS A 245 6.28 -6.42 7.49
CA CYS A 245 6.64 -6.59 8.91
C CYS A 245 7.57 -7.78 9.16
N VAL A 246 7.37 -8.90 8.46
CA VAL A 246 8.11 -10.15 8.68
C VAL A 246 9.47 -10.16 7.98
N ARG A 247 9.61 -9.44 6.85
CA ARG A 247 10.85 -9.38 6.05
C ARG A 247 12.13 -9.07 6.85
N PRO A 248 12.19 -8.05 7.73
CA PRO A 248 13.41 -7.80 8.50
C PRO A 248 13.78 -8.96 9.43
N HIS A 249 12.80 -9.58 10.08
CA HIS A 249 13.04 -10.73 10.95
C HIS A 249 13.53 -11.96 10.17
N LEU A 250 12.95 -12.23 9.00
CA LEU A 250 13.44 -13.31 8.14
C LEU A 250 14.86 -13.04 7.63
N ALA A 251 15.20 -11.78 7.32
CA ALA A 251 16.56 -11.42 6.94
C ALA A 251 17.55 -11.65 8.09
N THR A 252 17.20 -11.27 9.33
CA THR A 252 18.02 -11.53 10.51
C THR A 252 18.18 -13.03 10.78
N LYS A 253 17.10 -13.81 10.66
CA LYS A 253 17.15 -15.27 10.81
C LYS A 253 18.11 -15.90 9.80
N ARG A 254 17.99 -15.53 8.52
CA ARG A 254 18.90 -16.01 7.46
C ARG A 254 20.35 -15.64 7.74
N ALA A 255 20.62 -14.40 8.19
CA ALA A 255 21.96 -13.98 8.56
C ALA A 255 22.57 -14.84 9.69
N TYR A 256 21.77 -15.26 10.68
CA TYR A 256 22.23 -16.19 11.70
C TYR A 256 22.47 -17.60 11.15
N GLU A 257 21.58 -18.09 10.28
CA GLU A 257 21.75 -19.40 9.62
C GLU A 257 23.01 -19.46 8.74
N ASP A 258 23.31 -18.40 8.01
CA ASP A 258 24.51 -18.26 7.20
C ASP A 258 25.77 -18.28 8.08
N GLN A 259 25.77 -17.54 9.21
CA GLN A 259 26.89 -17.55 10.17
C GLN A 259 27.08 -18.92 10.84
N ILE A 260 25.99 -19.63 11.16
CA ILE A 260 26.05 -20.99 11.69
C ILE A 260 26.71 -21.92 10.68
N HIS A 261 26.34 -21.80 9.40
CA HIS A 261 26.91 -22.62 8.34
C HIS A 261 28.41 -22.36 8.17
N GLU A 262 28.83 -21.10 8.12
CA GLU A 262 30.23 -20.71 8.01
C GLU A 262 31.07 -21.23 9.19
N LEU A 263 30.60 -21.03 10.42
CA LEU A 263 31.28 -21.52 11.62
C LEU A 263 31.33 -23.05 11.68
N GLY A 264 30.29 -23.73 11.21
CA GLY A 264 30.25 -25.19 11.08
C GLY A 264 31.34 -25.70 10.14
N CYS A 265 31.48 -25.10 8.96
CA CYS A 265 32.56 -25.44 8.03
C CYS A 265 33.95 -25.21 8.64
N ARG A 266 34.15 -24.10 9.37
CA ARG A 266 35.42 -23.81 10.04
C ARG A 266 35.75 -24.82 11.13
N HIS A 267 34.76 -25.22 11.93
CA HIS A 267 34.92 -26.25 12.96
C HIS A 267 35.30 -27.61 12.35
N ASP A 268 34.65 -28.01 11.25
CA ASP A 268 34.97 -29.27 10.55
C ASP A 268 36.40 -29.28 9.98
N LEU A 269 36.87 -28.15 9.46
CA LEU A 269 38.26 -28.01 9.00
C LEU A 269 39.27 -28.17 10.14
N LEU A 270 39.01 -27.54 11.30
CA LEU A 270 39.87 -27.68 12.49
C LEU A 270 39.89 -29.12 12.99
N ARG A 271 38.73 -29.78 13.04
CA ARG A 271 38.63 -31.18 13.45
C ARG A 271 39.41 -32.12 12.52
N ARG A 272 39.33 -31.90 11.21
CA ARG A 272 40.12 -32.67 10.22
C ARG A 272 41.62 -32.42 10.35
N ARG A 273 42.03 -31.21 10.73
CA ARG A 273 43.44 -30.86 10.94
C ARG A 273 44.00 -31.56 12.19
N ALA A 274 43.30 -31.48 13.32
CA ALA A 274 43.69 -32.16 14.55
C ALA A 274 43.83 -33.68 14.34
N ALA A 275 42.85 -34.31 13.67
CA ALA A 275 42.91 -35.75 13.37
C ALA A 275 44.10 -36.15 12.48
N ARG A 276 44.57 -35.27 11.60
CA ARG A 276 45.79 -35.51 10.80
C ARG A 276 47.05 -35.38 11.64
N GLU A 277 47.10 -34.40 12.54
CA GLU A 277 48.23 -34.17 13.43
C GLU A 277 48.40 -35.35 14.41
N ASP A 278 47.30 -35.89 14.96
CA ASP A 278 47.30 -37.08 15.81
C ASP A 278 47.81 -38.33 15.07
N ALA A 279 47.41 -38.51 13.80
CA ALA A 279 47.85 -39.64 12.98
C ALA A 279 49.36 -39.60 12.67
N ILE A 280 49.95 -38.40 12.57
CA ILE A 280 51.39 -38.21 12.33
C ILE A 280 52.17 -38.36 13.64
N GLY A 281 51.67 -37.83 14.75
CA GLY A 281 52.32 -37.90 16.06
C GLY A 281 52.32 -39.28 16.71
N GLY A 282 51.35 -40.14 16.40
CA GLY A 282 51.25 -41.51 16.92
C GLY A 282 52.14 -42.56 16.24
N SER A 283 52.93 -42.18 15.22
CA SER A 283 53.81 -43.10 14.47
C SER A 283 55.30 -43.01 14.86
N GLY A 284 55.62 -42.32 15.96
CA GLY A 284 56.98 -42.11 16.47
C GLY A 284 57.35 -43.05 17.61
#